data_AF-A0A9Q4D2X5-F1
#
_entry.id   AF-A0A9Q4D2X5-F1
#
_cell.length_a   1.000
_cell.length_b   1.000
_cell.length_c   1.000
_cell.angle_alpha   90.00
_cell.angle_beta   90.00
_cell.angle_gamma   90.00
#
_symmetry.space_group_name_H-M   'P 1'
#
loop_
_entity.id
_entity.type
_entity.pdbx_description
1 polymer ?
#
loop_
_entity_poly.entity_id
_entity_poly.type
_entity_poly.pdbx_seq_one_letter_code
_entity_poly.pdbx_strand_id
1 'polypeptide(L)'
;MPADVSPDPAGAPRVPDVELLRCGEIELLGRMVNSSNETFLAELTLGEVQHWAIYKPQLGERPLRDFPPGLHRRESAAFLLSEALGWGLVPPTVVREEAPFGVGSVQLFIEHDPDRHYFVLLDGAADAVALAGPAGPEDPLAVVDQLRRLALFDLVANNADRKAGHVLAGTDGRLWGIDHGLCFAAPYKLRTVMWDFAGEEVDAGLVADVAPLAEEVPGELADLLHWREADALQARVRQLLTTPRFPQDPSGMRFPWPLI
;
A
#
# COMPACT_ATOMS: atom_id res chain seq x y z
N MET A 1 4.91 -39.37 22.99
CA MET A 1 6.01 -38.46 22.68
C MET A 1 5.72 -37.92 21.29
N PRO A 2 5.09 -36.74 21.13
CA PRO A 2 4.90 -36.17 19.81
C PRO A 2 6.25 -35.73 19.26
N ALA A 3 6.49 -36.06 17.99
CA ALA A 3 7.72 -35.76 17.29
C ALA A 3 7.85 -34.24 17.09
N ASP A 4 9.00 -33.74 17.51
CA ASP A 4 9.52 -32.40 17.29
C ASP A 4 9.71 -32.17 15.79
N VAL A 5 8.85 -31.37 15.18
CA VAL A 5 9.04 -30.87 13.81
C VAL A 5 9.66 -29.49 13.94
N SER A 6 10.99 -29.47 14.00
CA SER A 6 11.76 -28.25 13.80
C SER A 6 11.62 -27.79 12.33
N PRO A 7 11.25 -26.54 12.06
CA PRO A 7 11.19 -26.03 10.70
C PRO A 7 12.61 -25.88 10.11
N ASP A 8 12.73 -26.27 8.84
CA ASP A 8 13.92 -26.23 8.00
C ASP A 8 14.47 -24.79 7.84
N PRO A 9 15.77 -24.52 8.07
CA PRO A 9 16.32 -23.18 8.05
C PRO A 9 16.72 -22.77 6.63
N ALA A 10 15.75 -22.40 5.81
CA ALA A 10 15.96 -21.70 4.53
C ALA A 10 14.77 -20.81 4.13
N GLY A 11 14.05 -20.25 5.10
CA GLY A 11 12.81 -19.50 4.88
C GLY A 11 12.98 -17.99 5.04
N ALA A 12 13.38 -17.29 3.97
CA ALA A 12 12.77 -15.99 3.75
C ALA A 12 11.38 -16.28 3.15
N PRO A 13 10.26 -15.83 3.74
CA PRO A 13 8.95 -16.05 3.15
C PRO A 13 8.94 -15.40 1.76
N ARG A 14 8.95 -16.23 0.72
CA ARG A 14 8.75 -15.77 -0.64
C ARG A 14 7.33 -15.26 -0.67
N VAL A 15 7.14 -13.98 -1.02
CA VAL A 15 5.82 -13.42 -1.28
C VAL A 15 5.06 -14.42 -2.17
N PRO A 16 3.91 -14.95 -1.72
CA PRO A 16 3.20 -15.99 -2.46
C PRO A 16 2.90 -15.53 -3.88
N ASP A 17 2.92 -16.49 -4.80
CA ASP A 17 2.65 -16.24 -6.21
C ASP A 17 1.29 -15.55 -6.37
N VAL A 18 1.23 -14.54 -7.23
CA VAL A 18 -0.02 -13.86 -7.63
C VAL A 18 -1.04 -14.88 -8.14
N GLU A 19 -0.60 -16.04 -8.62
CA GLU A 19 -1.46 -17.17 -8.98
C GLU A 19 -2.33 -17.68 -7.82
N LEU A 20 -1.84 -17.74 -6.58
CA LEU A 20 -2.66 -18.12 -5.42
C LEU A 20 -3.80 -17.13 -5.19
N LEU A 21 -3.53 -15.83 -5.33
CA LEU A 21 -4.53 -14.78 -5.19
C LEU A 21 -5.60 -14.85 -6.28
N ARG A 22 -5.20 -15.23 -7.50
CA ARG A 22 -6.10 -15.34 -8.66
C ARG A 22 -6.96 -16.60 -8.62
N CYS A 23 -6.35 -17.73 -8.27
CA CYS A 23 -6.91 -19.06 -8.53
C CYS A 23 -7.22 -19.88 -7.26
N GLY A 24 -6.70 -19.48 -6.09
CA GLY A 24 -6.90 -20.23 -4.85
C GLY A 24 -8.36 -20.27 -4.41
N GLU A 25 -8.78 -21.37 -3.81
CA GLU A 25 -10.08 -21.45 -3.14
C GLU A 25 -10.11 -20.47 -1.97
N ILE A 26 -11.20 -19.72 -1.81
CA ILE A 26 -11.35 -18.70 -0.75
C ILE A 26 -12.26 -19.25 0.35
N GLU A 27 -11.71 -19.42 1.54
CA GLU A 27 -12.47 -19.64 2.77
C GLU A 27 -12.47 -18.37 3.62
N LEU A 28 -13.65 -17.88 4.01
CA LEU A 28 -13.76 -16.69 4.85
C LEU A 28 -13.60 -17.08 6.33
N LEU A 29 -12.53 -16.59 6.97
CA LEU A 29 -12.24 -16.86 8.38
C LEU A 29 -13.00 -15.91 9.31
N GLY A 30 -13.24 -14.67 8.88
CA GLY A 30 -13.96 -13.69 9.68
C GLY A 30 -14.03 -12.31 9.06
N ARG A 31 -14.82 -11.43 9.67
CA ARG A 31 -14.94 -10.02 9.29
C ARG A 31 -14.05 -9.15 10.16
N MET A 32 -13.35 -8.20 9.54
CA MET A 32 -12.55 -7.19 10.24
C MET A 32 -13.45 -6.17 10.94
N VAL A 33 -13.24 -5.96 12.25
CA VAL A 33 -14.19 -5.24 13.13
C VAL A 33 -14.11 -3.71 13.06
N ASN A 34 -13.06 -3.15 12.46
CA ASN A 34 -12.80 -1.70 12.37
C ASN A 34 -12.68 -1.17 10.94
N SER A 35 -13.26 -1.86 9.95
CA SER A 35 -13.28 -1.38 8.56
C SER A 35 -14.55 -0.57 8.27
N SER A 36 -14.38 0.53 7.53
CA SER A 36 -15.50 1.35 7.06
C SER A 36 -16.29 0.63 5.96
N ASN A 37 -15.65 -0.24 5.19
CA ASN A 37 -16.27 -1.13 4.22
C ASN A 37 -16.33 -2.56 4.77
N GLU A 38 -17.05 -3.46 4.11
CA GLU A 38 -16.93 -4.87 4.47
C GLU A 38 -15.57 -5.40 4.03
N THR A 39 -14.85 -5.99 4.98
CA THR A 39 -13.49 -6.49 4.79
C THR A 39 -13.39 -7.79 5.55
N PHE A 40 -12.91 -8.83 4.87
CA PHE A 40 -12.85 -10.19 5.40
C PHE A 40 -11.41 -10.66 5.43
N LEU A 41 -11.04 -11.29 6.54
CA LEU A 41 -9.87 -12.17 6.57
C LEU A 41 -10.29 -13.50 5.93
N ALA A 42 -9.49 -13.96 4.98
CA ALA A 42 -9.72 -15.20 4.26
C ALA A 42 -8.45 -16.05 4.24
N GLU A 43 -8.64 -17.36 4.12
CA GLU A 43 -7.58 -18.29 3.77
C GLU A 43 -7.72 -18.64 2.28
N LEU A 44 -6.59 -18.60 1.58
CA LEU A 44 -6.48 -19.01 0.19
C LEU A 44 -5.78 -20.35 0.12
N THR A 45 -6.33 -21.30 -0.63
CA THR A 45 -5.71 -22.62 -0.85
C THR A 45 -5.55 -22.91 -2.34
N LEU A 46 -4.32 -23.22 -2.79
CA LEU A 46 -4.05 -23.71 -4.15
C LEU A 46 -3.06 -24.87 -4.09
N GLY A 47 -3.56 -26.10 -4.29
CA GLY A 47 -2.77 -27.31 -4.06
C GLY A 47 -2.40 -27.46 -2.59
N GLU A 48 -1.10 -27.53 -2.29
CA GLU A 48 -0.57 -27.62 -0.92
C GLU A 48 -0.23 -26.23 -0.32
N VAL A 49 -0.37 -25.16 -1.10
CA VAL A 49 -0.04 -23.80 -0.67
C VAL A 49 -1.25 -23.16 -0.01
N GLN A 50 -1.05 -22.63 1.20
CA GLN A 50 -2.06 -21.88 1.95
C GLN A 50 -1.49 -20.56 2.46
N HIS A 51 -2.23 -19.47 2.26
CA HIS A 51 -1.88 -18.16 2.83
C HIS A 51 -3.14 -17.35 3.19
N TRP A 52 -3.01 -16.48 4.17
CA TRP A 52 -4.06 -15.52 4.49
C TRP A 52 -4.11 -14.36 3.51
N ALA A 53 -5.32 -13.85 3.30
CA ALA A 53 -5.59 -12.72 2.45
C ALA A 53 -6.69 -11.83 3.04
N ILE A 54 -6.71 -10.59 2.61
CA ILE A 54 -7.79 -9.63 2.84
C ILE A 54 -8.66 -9.58 1.59
N TYR A 55 -9.94 -9.90 1.76
CA TYR A 55 -10.95 -9.81 0.72
C TYR A 55 -11.88 -8.61 0.97
N LYS A 56 -11.96 -7.70 -0.01
CA LYS A 56 -12.86 -6.53 -0.01
C LYS A 56 -13.85 -6.63 -1.18
N PRO A 57 -15.07 -7.15 -0.98
CA PRO A 57 -16.09 -7.22 -2.03
C PRO A 57 -16.59 -5.84 -2.45
N GLN A 58 -16.90 -5.67 -3.74
CA GLN A 58 -17.59 -4.48 -4.23
C GLN A 58 -18.96 -4.31 -3.55
N LEU A 59 -19.67 -5.41 -3.30
CA LEU A 59 -20.97 -5.38 -2.62
C LEU A 59 -20.88 -4.81 -1.19
N GLY A 60 -19.70 -4.92 -0.57
CA GLY A 60 -19.42 -4.40 0.77
C GLY A 60 -18.98 -2.94 0.81
N GLU A 61 -18.90 -2.26 -0.34
CA GLU A 61 -18.51 -0.85 -0.41
C GLU A 61 -19.64 0.05 0.10
N ARG A 62 -19.30 0.94 1.04
CA ARG A 62 -20.17 2.04 1.42
C ARG A 62 -20.05 3.16 0.38
N PRO A 63 -21.17 3.69 -0.14
CA PRO A 63 -21.13 4.80 -1.08
C PRO A 63 -20.42 6.02 -0.49
N LEU A 64 -19.51 6.60 -1.27
CA LEU A 64 -18.81 7.83 -0.93
C LEU A 64 -19.30 8.96 -1.83
N ARG A 65 -19.40 10.17 -1.26
CA ARG A 65 -19.85 11.34 -2.02
C ARG A 65 -18.85 11.73 -3.12
N ASP A 66 -17.58 11.47 -2.88
CA ASP A 66 -16.47 12.05 -3.60
C ASP A 66 -15.54 11.02 -4.27
N PHE A 67 -15.94 9.74 -4.24
CA PHE A 67 -15.34 8.63 -4.98
C PHE A 67 -16.42 7.81 -5.69
N PRO A 68 -16.20 7.41 -6.96
CA PRO A 68 -17.10 6.49 -7.63
C PRO A 68 -17.01 5.09 -7.00
N PRO A 69 -18.03 4.23 -7.16
CA PRO A 69 -17.98 2.85 -6.72
C PRO A 69 -16.88 2.07 -7.46
N GLY A 70 -16.53 0.89 -6.93
CA GLY A 70 -15.45 0.04 -7.44
C GLY A 70 -14.11 0.32 -6.78
N LEU A 71 -14.09 0.61 -5.48
CA LEU A 71 -12.86 0.87 -4.70
C LEU A 71 -11.88 -0.31 -4.77
N HIS A 72 -12.37 -1.54 -4.89
CA HIS A 72 -11.54 -2.73 -5.07
C HIS A 72 -10.60 -2.64 -6.30
N ARG A 73 -11.01 -1.98 -7.39
CA ARG A 73 -10.14 -1.77 -8.57
C ARG A 73 -8.93 -0.90 -8.22
N ARG A 74 -9.11 0.08 -7.34
CA ARG A 74 -8.05 1.00 -6.90
C ARG A 74 -7.02 0.31 -6.02
N GLU A 75 -7.43 -0.70 -5.24
CA GLU A 75 -6.52 -1.55 -4.48
C GLU A 75 -5.55 -2.31 -5.42
N SER A 76 -6.10 -2.94 -6.47
CA SER A 76 -5.29 -3.61 -7.48
C SER A 76 -4.46 -2.63 -8.32
N ALA A 77 -4.98 -1.44 -8.62
CA ALA A 77 -4.24 -0.38 -9.32
C ALA A 77 -3.02 0.09 -8.51
N ALA A 78 -3.16 0.21 -7.18
CA ALA A 78 -2.04 0.57 -6.31
C ALA A 78 -0.94 -0.49 -6.32
N PHE A 79 -1.31 -1.78 -6.32
CA PHE A 79 -0.35 -2.87 -6.50
C PHE A 79 0.38 -2.77 -7.84
N LEU A 80 -0.34 -2.62 -8.95
CA LEU A 80 0.28 -2.50 -10.28
C LEU A 80 1.18 -1.27 -10.41
N LEU A 81 0.83 -0.14 -9.80
CA LEU A 81 1.71 1.02 -9.74
C LEU A 81 2.99 0.71 -8.97
N SER A 82 2.88 0.05 -7.81
CA SER A 82 4.05 -0.34 -7.01
C SER A 82 4.99 -1.29 -7.76
N GLU A 83 4.43 -2.24 -8.50
CA GLU A 83 5.20 -3.19 -9.32
C GLU A 83 5.84 -2.50 -10.53
N ALA A 84 5.11 -1.60 -11.20
CA ALA A 84 5.66 -0.85 -12.34
C ALA A 84 6.86 0.03 -11.95
N LEU A 85 6.88 0.51 -10.69
CA LEU A 85 8.00 1.26 -10.13
C LEU A 85 9.11 0.35 -9.57
N GLY A 86 8.87 -0.96 -9.46
CA GLY A 86 9.81 -1.91 -8.84
C GLY A 86 10.01 -1.68 -7.34
N TRP A 87 9.07 -0.99 -6.67
CA TRP A 87 9.25 -0.55 -5.29
C TRP A 87 8.76 -1.56 -4.26
N GLY A 88 7.84 -2.46 -4.63
CA GLY A 88 7.33 -3.51 -3.75
C GLY A 88 6.71 -3.01 -2.44
N LEU A 89 6.01 -1.86 -2.48
CA LEU A 89 5.38 -1.21 -1.33
C LEU A 89 3.97 -1.70 -1.04
N VAL A 90 3.25 -2.17 -2.05
CA VAL A 90 1.86 -2.60 -1.90
C VAL A 90 1.83 -4.12 -1.95
N PRO A 91 1.18 -4.79 -0.97
CA PRO A 91 1.07 -6.24 -1.00
C PRO A 91 0.40 -6.72 -2.30
N PRO A 92 0.79 -7.88 -2.84
CA PRO A 92 0.14 -8.44 -4.01
C PRO A 92 -1.37 -8.41 -3.90
N THR A 93 -2.00 -7.80 -4.91
CA THR A 93 -3.45 -7.53 -4.91
C THR A 93 -4.00 -7.76 -6.29
N VAL A 94 -5.08 -8.54 -6.38
CA VAL A 94 -5.77 -8.81 -7.65
C VAL A 94 -7.26 -8.52 -7.50
N VAL A 95 -7.91 -8.19 -8.62
CA VAL A 95 -9.37 -8.24 -8.71
C VAL A 95 -9.78 -9.67 -9.04
N ARG A 96 -10.72 -10.21 -8.28
CA ARG A 96 -11.40 -11.47 -8.60
C ARG A 96 -12.84 -11.18 -8.97
N GLU A 97 -13.25 -11.64 -10.14
CA GLU A 97 -14.65 -11.61 -10.59
C GLU A 97 -15.52 -12.60 -9.81
N GLU A 98 -14.93 -13.76 -9.46
CA GLU A 98 -15.60 -14.84 -8.73
C GLU A 98 -14.96 -15.03 -7.34
N ALA A 99 -15.68 -14.61 -6.31
CA ALA A 99 -15.36 -14.77 -4.89
C ALA A 99 -16.66 -14.86 -4.04
N PRO A 100 -16.61 -15.23 -2.74
CA PRO A 100 -17.81 -15.57 -1.95
C PRO A 100 -18.91 -14.49 -1.91
N PHE A 101 -18.55 -13.21 -2.06
CA PHE A 101 -19.49 -12.08 -2.11
C PHE A 101 -19.45 -11.31 -3.43
N GLY A 102 -19.14 -12.00 -4.53
CA GLY A 102 -19.03 -11.43 -5.87
C GLY A 102 -17.68 -10.82 -6.17
N VAL A 103 -17.63 -9.88 -7.12
CA VAL A 103 -16.38 -9.22 -7.51
C VAL A 103 -15.77 -8.43 -6.35
N GLY A 104 -14.45 -8.47 -6.22
CA GLY A 104 -13.73 -7.71 -5.19
C GLY A 104 -12.22 -7.83 -5.32
N SER A 105 -11.50 -7.14 -4.43
CA SER A 105 -10.04 -7.25 -4.36
C SER A 105 -9.66 -8.31 -3.35
N VAL A 106 -8.66 -9.11 -3.71
CA VAL A 106 -7.98 -10.06 -2.83
C VAL A 106 -6.53 -9.62 -2.72
N GLN A 107 -6.13 -9.23 -1.52
CA GLN A 107 -4.80 -8.74 -1.19
C GLN A 107 -4.12 -9.72 -0.24
N LEU A 108 -2.85 -10.01 -0.45
CA LEU A 108 -2.06 -10.80 0.49
C LEU A 108 -2.11 -10.17 1.90
N PHE A 109 -2.36 -10.99 2.92
CA PHE A 109 -2.25 -10.55 4.30
C PHE A 109 -0.76 -10.45 4.68
N ILE A 110 -0.35 -9.30 5.20
CA ILE A 110 0.98 -9.08 5.74
C ILE A 110 0.93 -9.28 7.25
N GLU A 111 1.70 -10.26 7.74
CA GLU A 111 1.94 -10.41 9.17
C GLU A 111 2.75 -9.23 9.67
N HIS A 112 2.23 -8.55 10.70
CA HIS A 112 2.81 -7.35 11.27
C HIS A 112 2.39 -7.20 12.73
N ASP A 113 3.15 -6.38 13.46
CA ASP A 113 2.76 -5.89 14.77
C ASP A 113 1.90 -4.63 14.60
N PRO A 114 0.61 -4.64 14.99
CA PRO A 114 -0.29 -3.49 14.83
C PRO A 114 0.12 -2.27 15.65
N ASP A 115 0.96 -2.44 16.68
CA ASP A 115 1.48 -1.34 17.48
C ASP A 115 2.68 -0.64 16.78
N ARG A 116 3.27 -1.25 15.74
CA ARG A 116 4.36 -0.67 14.93
C ARG A 116 3.82 0.10 13.70
N HIS A 117 2.99 1.10 13.94
CA HIS A 117 2.45 1.98 12.90
C HIS A 117 3.39 3.16 12.55
N TYR A 118 3.04 3.96 11.52
CA TYR A 118 3.86 5.08 11.02
C TYR A 118 4.54 5.93 12.10
N PHE A 119 3.78 6.49 13.06
CA PHE A 119 4.37 7.38 14.08
C PHE A 119 5.44 6.68 14.92
N VAL A 120 5.22 5.42 15.33
CA VAL A 120 6.18 4.64 16.12
C VAL A 120 7.43 4.32 15.29
N LEU A 121 7.26 4.02 14.00
CA LEU A 121 8.37 3.76 13.10
C LEU A 121 9.24 5.01 12.87
N LEU A 122 8.61 6.16 12.67
CA LEU A 122 9.33 7.42 12.47
C LEU A 122 10.06 7.86 13.74
N ASP A 123 9.38 7.87 14.88
CA ASP A 123 9.96 8.26 16.17
C ASP A 123 11.13 7.32 16.53
N GLY A 124 10.94 6.01 16.38
CA GLY A 124 11.99 5.03 16.65
C GLY A 124 13.22 5.20 15.75
N ALA A 125 13.02 5.54 14.46
CA ALA A 125 14.11 5.84 13.55
C ALA A 125 14.83 7.14 13.92
N ALA A 126 14.09 8.19 14.28
CA ALA A 126 14.66 9.47 14.70
C ALA A 126 15.51 9.32 15.97
N ASP A 127 15.01 8.60 16.98
CA ASP A 127 15.72 8.31 18.22
C ASP A 127 17.00 7.50 17.96
N ALA A 128 16.92 6.48 17.10
CA ALA A 128 18.06 5.64 16.77
C ALA A 128 19.15 6.41 15.99
N VAL A 129 18.78 7.33 15.09
CA VAL A 129 19.73 8.24 14.44
C VAL A 129 20.39 9.18 15.46
N ALA A 130 19.63 9.70 16.43
CA ALA A 130 20.13 10.62 17.44
C ALA A 130 21.08 9.97 18.46
N LEU A 131 20.90 8.67 18.76
CA LEU A 131 21.62 7.94 19.82
C LEU A 131 22.91 7.20 19.38
N ALA A 132 23.33 7.34 18.12
CA ALA A 132 24.57 6.83 17.50
C ALA A 132 24.53 5.43 16.83
N GLY A 133 24.53 5.45 15.49
CA GLY A 133 25.07 4.40 14.61
C GLY A 133 24.08 3.33 14.10
N PRO A 134 24.25 2.78 12.88
CA PRO A 134 23.28 1.94 12.15
C PRO A 134 23.12 0.50 12.67
N ALA A 135 23.20 0.26 13.98
CA ALA A 135 23.20 -1.09 14.56
C ALA A 135 22.00 -1.33 15.50
N GLY A 136 20.79 -1.20 14.95
CA GLY A 136 19.58 -1.85 15.45
C GLY A 136 19.18 -3.02 14.53
N PRO A 137 18.15 -3.82 14.85
CA PRO A 137 17.66 -4.87 13.95
C PRO A 137 17.13 -4.35 12.62
N GLU A 138 16.90 -3.03 12.50
CA GLU A 138 16.61 -2.30 11.27
C GLU A 138 17.55 -1.08 11.21
N ASP A 139 18.15 -0.80 10.05
CA ASP A 139 18.92 0.44 9.83
C ASP A 139 17.96 1.64 9.87
N PRO A 140 18.06 2.56 10.84
CA PRO A 140 17.13 3.67 10.99
C PRO A 140 16.99 4.53 9.73
N LEU A 141 18.08 4.69 8.97
CA LEU A 141 18.06 5.45 7.73
C LEU A 141 17.24 4.73 6.65
N ALA A 142 17.35 3.40 6.59
CA ALA A 142 16.58 2.59 5.65
C ALA A 142 15.07 2.63 5.95
N VAL A 143 14.66 2.76 7.22
CA VAL A 143 13.24 2.95 7.58
C VAL A 143 12.73 4.28 7.05
N VAL A 144 13.44 5.38 7.31
CA VAL A 144 13.03 6.71 6.84
C VAL A 144 12.99 6.77 5.31
N ASP A 145 13.94 6.14 4.63
CA ASP A 145 13.95 6.09 3.15
C ASP A 145 12.77 5.29 2.59
N GLN A 146 12.38 4.19 3.23
CA GLN A 146 11.16 3.45 2.87
C GLN A 146 9.89 4.31 3.09
N LEU A 147 9.84 5.07 4.20
CA LEU A 147 8.73 6.00 4.46
C LEU A 147 8.66 7.13 3.43
N ARG A 148 9.79 7.72 3.02
CA ARG A 148 9.83 8.70 1.93
C ARG A 148 9.35 8.12 0.61
N ARG A 149 9.75 6.88 0.29
CA ARG A 149 9.29 6.17 -0.90
C ARG A 149 7.78 5.96 -0.88
N LEU A 150 7.22 5.58 0.28
CA LEU A 150 5.77 5.45 0.45
C LEU A 150 5.04 6.81 0.37
N ALA A 151 5.61 7.88 0.92
CA ALA A 151 5.05 9.23 0.79
C ALA A 151 5.01 9.69 -0.67
N LEU A 152 6.04 9.35 -1.44
CA LEU A 152 6.08 9.64 -2.87
C LEU A 152 5.06 8.81 -3.65
N PHE A 153 4.93 7.53 -3.30
CA PHE A 153 3.88 6.67 -3.85
C PHE A 153 2.49 7.29 -3.61
N ASP A 154 2.20 7.74 -2.39
CA ASP A 154 0.92 8.39 -2.06
C ASP A 154 0.70 9.69 -2.84
N LEU A 155 1.76 10.46 -3.11
CA LEU A 155 1.68 11.67 -3.94
C LEU A 155 1.29 11.32 -5.39
N VAL A 156 1.97 10.36 -6.00
CA VAL A 156 1.70 9.91 -7.38
C VAL A 156 0.31 9.29 -7.48
N ALA A 157 -0.01 8.38 -6.55
CA ALA A 157 -1.30 7.72 -6.44
C ALA A 157 -2.42 8.67 -5.98
N ASN A 158 -2.10 9.86 -5.43
CA ASN A 158 -3.09 10.79 -4.85
C ASN A 158 -3.95 10.11 -3.77
N ASN A 159 -3.30 9.45 -2.81
CA ASN A 159 -3.96 8.74 -1.72
C ASN A 159 -4.71 9.72 -0.80
N ALA A 160 -6.03 9.56 -0.73
CA ALA A 160 -6.88 10.45 0.04
C ALA A 160 -7.17 9.96 1.46
N ASP A 161 -6.52 8.91 1.97
CA ASP A 161 -6.78 8.40 3.32
C ASP A 161 -5.64 7.58 3.94
N ARG A 162 -4.37 7.98 3.74
CA ARG A 162 -3.22 7.30 4.36
C ARG A 162 -3.17 7.57 5.86
N LYS A 163 -3.68 6.63 6.66
CA LYS A 163 -3.53 6.60 8.13
C LYS A 163 -2.22 5.97 8.55
N ALA A 164 -1.82 6.19 9.79
CA ALA A 164 -0.61 5.61 10.36
C ALA A 164 -0.67 4.08 10.42
N GLY A 165 -1.83 3.51 10.77
CA GLY A 165 -2.06 2.06 10.79
C GLY A 165 -2.09 1.42 9.40
N HIS A 166 -2.04 2.22 8.31
CA HIS A 166 -1.94 1.70 6.95
C HIS A 166 -0.50 1.49 6.49
N VAL A 167 0.49 1.76 7.36
CA VAL A 167 1.91 1.50 7.14
C VAL A 167 2.32 0.35 8.04
N LEU A 168 2.60 -0.80 7.45
CA LEU A 168 2.88 -2.04 8.17
C LEU A 168 4.38 -2.33 8.13
N ALA A 169 4.99 -2.59 9.27
CA ALA A 169 6.32 -3.20 9.32
C ALA A 169 6.18 -4.71 9.17
N GLY A 170 6.48 -5.22 7.97
CA GLY A 170 6.46 -6.66 7.68
C GLY A 170 7.60 -7.39 8.41
N THR A 171 7.42 -8.70 8.61
CA THR A 171 8.45 -9.56 9.22
C THR A 171 9.68 -9.76 8.33
N ASP A 172 9.63 -9.33 7.07
CA ASP A 172 10.70 -9.34 6.08
C ASP A 172 11.57 -8.07 6.07
N GLY A 173 11.32 -7.15 7.01
CA GLY A 173 12.04 -5.87 7.12
C GLY A 173 11.59 -4.80 6.11
N ARG A 174 10.50 -5.07 5.36
CA ARG A 174 9.90 -4.10 4.44
C ARG A 174 8.75 -3.35 5.09
N LEU A 175 8.56 -2.11 4.65
CA LEU A 175 7.35 -1.36 4.92
C LEU A 175 6.32 -1.57 3.81
N TRP A 176 5.11 -1.94 4.20
CA TRP A 176 3.99 -2.15 3.30
C TRP A 176 2.93 -1.08 3.50
N GLY A 177 2.44 -0.50 2.41
CA GLY A 177 1.24 0.32 2.38
C GLY A 177 0.01 -0.54 2.11
N ILE A 178 -1.06 -0.34 2.87
CA ILE A 178 -2.37 -0.96 2.61
C ILE A 178 -3.49 0.09 2.48
N ASP A 179 -4.70 -0.36 2.15
CA ASP A 179 -5.92 0.46 2.07
C ASP A 179 -5.84 1.62 1.05
N HIS A 180 -5.74 1.25 -0.22
CA HIS A 180 -5.63 2.17 -1.35
C HIS A 180 -6.96 2.39 -2.09
N GLY A 181 -8.08 1.94 -1.51
CA GLY A 181 -9.41 2.17 -2.07
C GLY A 181 -9.71 3.64 -2.36
N LEU A 182 -9.02 4.59 -1.71
CA LEU A 182 -9.18 6.04 -1.91
C LEU A 182 -7.99 6.69 -2.65
N CYS A 183 -7.35 5.97 -3.56
CA CYS A 183 -6.32 6.49 -4.47
C CYS A 183 -6.89 6.88 -5.84
N PHE A 184 -6.08 7.54 -6.67
CA PHE A 184 -6.25 7.81 -8.09
C PHE A 184 -7.38 8.76 -8.49
N ALA A 185 -8.02 9.45 -7.55
CA ALA A 185 -8.99 10.47 -7.91
C ALA A 185 -8.34 11.51 -8.85
N ALA A 186 -9.08 11.90 -9.89
CA ALA A 186 -8.60 12.93 -10.82
C ALA A 186 -8.41 14.30 -10.13
N PRO A 187 -9.34 14.79 -9.30
CA PRO A 187 -9.07 15.95 -8.44
C PRO A 187 -8.00 15.63 -7.39
N TYR A 188 -7.12 16.59 -7.11
CA TYR A 188 -6.12 16.45 -6.06
C TYR A 188 -6.78 16.30 -4.67
N LYS A 189 -6.52 15.18 -4.01
CA LYS A 189 -7.17 14.73 -2.78
C LYS A 189 -6.20 14.20 -1.72
N LEU A 190 -4.88 14.30 -1.94
CA LEU A 190 -3.87 13.80 -1.01
C LEU A 190 -4.22 14.18 0.44
N ARG A 191 -4.43 13.15 1.26
CA ARG A 191 -4.53 13.22 2.72
C ARG A 191 -3.72 12.09 3.31
N THR A 192 -2.71 12.45 4.09
CA THR A 192 -1.72 11.50 4.62
C THR A 192 -1.28 11.93 6.01
N VAL A 193 -0.80 10.98 6.81
CA VAL A 193 -0.06 11.28 8.05
C VAL A 193 1.39 11.65 7.80
N MET A 194 1.93 11.38 6.61
CA MET A 194 3.35 11.54 6.27
C MET A 194 3.75 12.98 5.91
N TRP A 195 3.16 13.97 6.58
CA TRP A 195 3.48 15.38 6.35
C TRP A 195 4.83 15.82 6.95
N ASP A 196 5.50 14.95 7.71
CA ASP A 196 6.86 15.17 8.22
C ASP A 196 7.87 15.45 7.09
N PHE A 197 7.63 14.89 5.90
CA PHE A 197 8.49 15.10 4.71
C PHE A 197 8.10 16.33 3.89
N ALA A 198 7.12 17.12 4.32
CA ALA A 198 6.60 18.25 3.54
C ALA A 198 7.70 19.26 3.17
N GLY A 199 7.80 19.57 1.88
CA GLY A 199 8.78 20.53 1.36
C GLY A 199 10.20 19.98 1.19
N GLU A 200 10.51 18.77 1.67
CA GLU A 200 11.79 18.11 1.39
C GLU A 200 11.98 17.88 -0.11
N GLU A 201 13.25 17.86 -0.56
CA GLU A 201 13.57 17.43 -1.92
C GLU A 201 13.36 15.92 -2.05
N VAL A 202 12.78 15.51 -3.17
CA VAL A 202 12.62 14.10 -3.49
C VAL A 202 13.93 13.58 -4.07
N ASP A 203 14.40 12.44 -3.59
CA ASP A 203 15.61 11.79 -4.08
C ASP A 203 15.58 11.62 -5.61
N ALA A 204 16.70 11.91 -6.27
CA ALA A 204 16.79 11.93 -7.72
C ALA A 204 16.57 10.54 -8.35
N GLY A 205 16.94 9.46 -7.65
CA GLY A 205 16.65 8.09 -8.07
C GLY A 205 15.14 7.82 -8.06
N LEU A 206 14.46 8.21 -6.99
CA LEU A 206 13.00 8.08 -6.91
C LEU A 206 12.26 8.92 -7.96
N VAL A 207 12.76 10.13 -8.26
CA VAL A 207 12.22 10.96 -9.35
C VAL A 207 12.42 10.28 -10.71
N ALA A 208 13.59 9.66 -10.93
CA ALA A 208 13.87 8.93 -12.15
C ALA A 208 12.96 7.69 -12.32
N ASP A 209 12.67 6.97 -11.24
CA ASP A 209 11.78 5.80 -11.26
C ASP A 209 10.35 6.16 -11.69
N VAL A 210 9.82 7.29 -11.23
CA VAL A 210 8.46 7.73 -11.57
C VAL A 210 8.39 8.46 -12.92
N ALA A 211 9.51 8.97 -13.44
CA ALA A 211 9.55 9.80 -14.64
C ALA A 211 8.85 9.17 -15.87
N PRO A 212 8.97 7.87 -16.17
CA PRO A 212 8.28 7.25 -17.30
C PRO A 212 6.74 7.41 -17.25
N LEU A 213 6.16 7.49 -16.04
CA LEU A 213 4.72 7.68 -15.85
C LEU A 213 4.23 9.05 -16.36
N ALA A 214 5.12 10.02 -16.58
CA ALA A 214 4.76 11.31 -17.18
C ALA A 214 4.30 11.16 -18.63
N GLU A 215 4.78 10.14 -19.35
CA GLU A 215 4.49 9.91 -20.76
C GLU A 215 3.43 8.81 -20.92
N GLU A 216 3.53 7.74 -20.14
CA GLU A 216 2.66 6.57 -20.30
C GLU A 216 2.34 5.90 -18.96
N VAL A 217 1.05 5.64 -18.72
CA VAL A 217 0.61 4.78 -17.62
C VAL A 217 0.60 3.34 -18.12
N PRO A 218 1.20 2.37 -17.40
CA PRO A 218 1.20 0.96 -17.80
C PRO A 218 -0.22 0.46 -18.14
N GLY A 219 -0.35 -0.31 -19.22
CA GLY A 219 -1.66 -0.73 -19.75
C GLY A 219 -2.57 -1.39 -18.72
N GLU A 220 -2.06 -2.37 -17.97
CA GLU A 220 -2.82 -3.06 -16.92
C GLU A 220 -3.29 -2.11 -15.80
N LEU A 221 -2.50 -1.09 -15.47
CA LEU A 221 -2.89 -0.04 -14.53
C LEU A 221 -3.95 0.87 -15.15
N ALA A 222 -3.76 1.31 -16.40
CA ALA A 222 -4.69 2.17 -17.12
C ALA A 222 -6.08 1.53 -17.28
N ASP A 223 -6.15 0.22 -17.49
CA ASP A 223 -7.41 -0.55 -17.60
C ASP A 223 -8.23 -0.56 -16.31
N LEU A 224 -7.59 -0.34 -15.15
CA LEU A 224 -8.25 -0.21 -13.85
C LEU A 224 -8.70 1.22 -13.53
N LEU A 225 -8.25 2.21 -14.30
CA LEU A 225 -8.50 3.62 -14.07
C LEU A 225 -9.47 4.19 -15.11
N HIS A 226 -10.19 5.24 -14.75
CA HIS A 226 -10.83 6.09 -15.75
C HIS A 226 -9.78 6.96 -16.45
N TRP A 227 -9.94 7.27 -17.75
CA TRP A 227 -8.91 8.02 -18.51
C TRP A 227 -8.50 9.35 -17.86
N ARG A 228 -9.43 10.05 -17.19
CA ARG A 228 -9.14 11.29 -16.42
C ARG A 228 -8.24 11.06 -15.22
N GLU A 229 -8.30 9.88 -14.61
CA GLU A 229 -7.49 9.51 -13.45
C GLU A 229 -6.06 9.19 -13.89
N ALA A 230 -5.93 8.49 -15.01
CA ALA A 230 -4.64 8.27 -15.66
C ALA A 230 -3.99 9.61 -16.07
N ASP A 231 -4.70 10.49 -16.79
CA ASP A 231 -4.19 11.81 -17.17
C ASP A 231 -3.78 12.65 -15.95
N ALA A 232 -4.58 12.61 -14.87
CA ALA A 232 -4.24 13.31 -13.63
C ALA A 232 -3.00 12.72 -12.93
N LEU A 233 -2.78 11.40 -13.00
CA LEU A 233 -1.54 10.76 -12.52
C LEU A 233 -0.35 11.30 -13.31
N GLN A 234 -0.41 11.28 -14.64
CA GLN A 234 0.68 11.80 -15.47
C GLN A 234 0.95 13.28 -15.19
N ALA A 235 -0.10 14.09 -15.01
CA ALA A 235 0.02 15.51 -14.68
C ALA A 235 0.74 15.73 -13.33
N ARG A 236 0.43 14.92 -12.30
CA ARG A 236 1.15 14.96 -11.02
C ARG A 236 2.61 14.61 -11.17
N VAL A 237 2.93 13.59 -11.97
CA VAL A 237 4.32 13.19 -12.25
C VAL A 237 5.04 14.31 -13.00
N ARG A 238 4.47 14.90 -14.06
CA ARG A 238 5.06 16.05 -14.78
C ARG A 238 5.33 17.25 -13.85
N GLN A 239 4.42 17.52 -12.92
CA GLN A 239 4.62 18.56 -11.91
C GLN A 239 5.80 18.22 -11.00
N LEU A 240 5.90 16.98 -10.52
CA LEU A 240 7.01 16.51 -9.71
C LEU A 240 8.36 16.59 -10.46
N LEU A 241 8.40 16.27 -11.76
CA LEU A 241 9.61 16.40 -12.56
C LEU A 241 10.08 17.85 -12.71
N THR A 242 9.14 18.80 -12.69
CA THR A 242 9.44 20.24 -12.74
C THR A 242 9.91 20.76 -11.38
N THR A 243 9.28 20.28 -10.31
CA THR A 243 9.54 20.68 -8.93
C THR A 243 9.65 19.43 -8.06
N PRO A 244 10.86 18.83 -7.92
CA PRO A 244 11.07 17.55 -7.25
C PRO A 244 11.06 17.72 -5.73
N ARG A 245 9.91 18.10 -5.18
CA ARG A 245 9.69 18.31 -3.75
C ARG A 245 8.36 17.74 -3.30
N PHE A 246 8.33 17.22 -2.08
CA PHE A 246 7.06 16.86 -1.45
C PHE A 246 6.18 18.10 -1.26
N PRO A 247 4.86 17.99 -1.45
CA PRO A 247 3.97 19.13 -1.29
C PRO A 247 3.95 19.60 0.17
N GLN A 248 3.63 20.87 0.36
CA GLN A 248 3.26 21.41 1.66
C GLN A 248 1.73 21.50 1.76
N ASP A 249 1.18 21.29 2.95
CA ASP A 249 -0.23 21.56 3.24
C ASP A 249 -0.40 22.89 3.98
N PRO A 250 -0.60 24.01 3.29
CA PRO A 250 -0.83 25.30 3.95
C PRO A 250 -2.17 25.36 4.70
N SER A 251 -3.09 24.41 4.44
CA SER A 251 -4.40 24.39 5.11
C SER A 251 -4.36 23.74 6.49
N GLY A 252 -3.43 22.81 6.73
CA GLY A 252 -3.40 21.94 7.91
C GLY A 252 -4.58 20.96 7.98
N MET A 253 -5.39 20.85 6.93
CA MET A 253 -6.63 20.06 6.88
C MET A 253 -6.48 18.77 6.07
N ARG A 254 -5.28 18.46 5.56
CA ARG A 254 -5.03 17.28 4.73
C ARG A 254 -4.51 16.07 5.54
N PHE A 255 -4.93 15.95 6.79
CA PHE A 255 -4.78 14.71 7.55
C PHE A 255 -5.99 13.80 7.30
N PRO A 256 -5.80 12.47 7.24
CA PRO A 256 -6.92 11.54 7.29
C PRO A 256 -7.61 11.61 8.67
N TRP A 257 -8.82 11.07 8.77
CA TRP A 257 -9.48 10.90 10.06
C TRP A 257 -10.16 9.53 10.16
N PRO A 258 -9.93 8.76 11.24
CA PRO A 258 -8.93 8.98 12.29
C PRO A 258 -7.47 8.93 11.77
N LEU A 259 -6.50 9.23 12.63
CA LEU A 259 -5.08 9.19 12.27
C LEU A 259 -4.49 7.78 12.26
N ILE A 260 -5.05 6.86 13.05
CA ILE A 260 -4.68 5.44 13.13
C ILE A 260 -5.89 4.62 12.71
#